data_AF-A0A6M3JYW5-F1
#
_entry.id   AF-A0A6M3JYW5-F1
#
_cell.length_a   1.000
_cell.length_b   1.000
_cell.length_c   1.000
_cell.angle_alpha   90.00
_cell.angle_beta   90.00
_cell.angle_gamma   90.00
#
_symmetry.space_group_name_H-M   'P 1'
#
loop_
_entity.id
_entity.type
_entity.pdbx_description
1 polymer ?
#
loop_
_entity_poly.entity_id
_entity_poly.type
_entity_poly.pdbx_seq_one_letter_code
_entity_poly.pdbx_strand_id
1 'polypeptide(L)'
;MIVWYKELPFEKWIRYLENNPKDPIKRRLLSMSLTDYSELENEIADAPEPKTLPAGAEVRVKIISVRSGVSDKNDCKWYMPVLEVPDDPMIMEFNKFMWELDREKLTPKQYARALNDFQKFATCFGIDYSRPFSWEDDLPGLEGTVIVGVSKSDEYGEQNNVKKMLAPK
;
A
#
# COMPACT_ATOMS: atom_id res chain seq x y z
N MET A 1 -1.13 10.18 36.05
CA MET A 1 -0.78 11.62 36.05
C MET A 1 -1.78 12.29 35.13
N ILE A 2 -2.69 13.10 35.67
CA ILE A 2 -3.77 13.73 34.89
C ILE A 2 -3.15 14.69 33.89
N VAL A 3 -3.48 14.53 32.62
CA VAL A 3 -2.92 15.30 31.50
C VAL A 3 -3.66 16.64 31.41
N TRP A 4 -3.54 17.46 32.45
CA TRP A 4 -4.26 18.73 32.64
C TRP A 4 -4.16 19.69 31.44
N TYR A 5 -3.08 19.61 30.65
CA TYR A 5 -2.91 20.45 29.46
C TYR A 5 -3.87 20.13 28.30
N LYS A 6 -4.50 18.94 28.27
CA LYS A 6 -5.50 18.59 27.26
C LYS A 6 -6.84 19.31 27.47
N GLU A 7 -7.06 19.87 28.66
CA GLU A 7 -8.29 20.58 29.04
C GLU A 7 -8.12 22.11 29.02
N LEU A 8 -6.89 22.60 28.74
CA LEU A 8 -6.62 24.02 28.62
C LEU A 8 -6.99 24.53 27.22
N PRO A 9 -7.71 25.65 27.10
CA PRO A 9 -7.80 26.37 25.83
C PRO A 9 -6.41 26.67 25.27
N PHE A 10 -6.23 26.49 23.97
CA PHE A 10 -4.93 26.55 23.29
C PHE A 10 -4.12 27.80 23.66
N GLU A 11 -4.76 28.96 23.73
CA GLU A 11 -4.13 30.25 24.08
C GLU A 11 -3.56 30.29 25.51
N LYS A 12 -4.25 29.65 26.47
CA LYS A 12 -3.78 29.55 27.86
C LYS A 12 -2.62 28.57 27.98
N TRP A 13 -2.62 27.53 27.14
CA TRP A 13 -1.53 26.57 27.07
C TRP A 13 -0.25 27.20 26.47
N ILE A 14 -0.37 27.98 25.39
CA ILE A 14 0.76 28.73 24.81
C ILE A 14 1.36 29.69 25.85
N ARG A 15 0.54 30.49 26.55
CA ARG A 15 1.02 31.38 27.62
C ARG A 15 1.70 30.64 28.78
N TYR A 16 1.24 29.44 29.12
CA TYR A 16 1.87 28.62 30.16
C TYR A 16 3.28 28.18 29.76
N LEU A 17 3.45 27.73 28.51
CA LEU A 17 4.76 27.34 27.99
C LEU A 17 5.71 28.53 27.93
N GLU A 18 5.26 29.70 27.47
CA GLU A 18 6.06 30.93 27.43
C GLU A 18 6.65 31.28 28.80
N ASN A 19 5.84 31.21 29.85
CA ASN A 19 6.23 31.57 31.22
C ASN A 19 7.04 30.49 31.97
N ASN A 20 7.13 29.26 31.45
CA ASN A 20 7.84 28.15 32.09
C ASN A 20 8.92 27.55 31.17
N PRO A 21 10.02 28.28 30.89
CA PRO A 21 10.99 27.92 29.85
C PRO A 21 11.86 26.70 30.15
N LYS A 22 11.94 26.27 31.43
CA LYS A 22 12.69 25.09 31.85
C LYS A 22 11.83 23.83 31.94
N ASP A 23 10.55 23.94 31.61
CA ASP A 23 9.63 22.80 31.64
C ASP A 23 10.12 21.72 30.64
N PRO A 24 10.30 20.46 31.08
CA PRO A 24 10.71 19.38 30.20
C PRO A 24 9.75 19.15 29.03
N ILE A 25 8.47 19.49 29.17
CA ILE A 25 7.47 19.47 28.10
C ILE A 25 7.81 20.53 27.06
N LYS A 26 8.20 21.75 27.45
CA LYS A 26 8.62 22.79 26.48
C LYS A 26 9.90 22.40 25.73
N ARG A 27 10.87 21.75 26.39
CA ARG A 27 12.07 21.23 25.70
C ARG A 27 11.75 20.10 24.72
N ARG A 28 10.81 19.22 25.09
CA ARG A 28 10.30 18.16 24.21
C ARG A 28 9.50 18.74 23.04
N LEU A 29 8.71 19.78 23.28
CA LEU A 29 7.94 20.51 22.26
C LEU A 29 8.81 21.39 21.37
N LEU A 30 9.90 21.99 21.86
CA LEU A 30 10.87 22.73 21.03
C LEU A 30 11.65 21.78 20.10
N SER A 31 11.71 20.48 20.43
CA SER A 31 12.21 19.43 19.52
C SER A 31 11.12 18.80 18.64
N MET A 32 9.85 19.15 18.85
CA MET A 32 8.72 18.70 18.03
C MET A 32 8.28 19.88 17.18
N SER A 33 8.49 19.81 15.87
CA SER A 33 7.79 20.74 14.98
C SER A 33 6.28 20.58 15.22
N LEU A 34 5.65 21.58 15.84
CA LEU A 34 4.20 21.63 15.95
C LEU A 34 3.68 22.04 14.58
N THR A 35 3.01 21.11 13.90
CA THR A 35 2.33 21.36 12.63
C THR A 35 0.91 21.83 12.92
N ASP A 36 0.54 23.00 12.40
CA ASP A 36 -0.80 23.58 12.51
C ASP A 36 -1.57 23.33 11.21
N TYR A 37 -2.72 22.67 11.30
CA TYR A 37 -3.61 22.37 10.16
C TYR A 37 -4.93 23.16 10.24
N SER A 38 -5.05 24.15 11.12
CA SER A 38 -6.31 24.87 11.35
C SER A 38 -6.86 25.51 10.06
N GLU A 39 -5.98 25.92 9.14
CA GLU A 39 -6.38 26.46 7.83
C GLU A 39 -7.00 25.40 6.88
N LEU A 40 -6.74 24.11 7.13
CA LEU A 40 -7.23 22.98 6.34
C LEU A 40 -8.39 22.24 7.01
N GLU A 41 -8.92 22.72 8.14
CA GLU A 41 -9.94 22.01 8.93
C GLU A 41 -11.13 21.57 8.07
N ASN A 42 -11.67 22.46 7.24
CA ASN A 42 -12.79 22.16 6.36
C ASN A 42 -12.38 21.20 5.23
N GLU A 43 -11.19 21.37 4.65
CA GLU A 43 -10.69 20.46 3.59
C GLU A 43 -10.49 19.04 4.11
N ILE A 44 -10.06 18.90 5.36
CA ILE A 44 -9.91 17.60 6.03
C ILE A 44 -11.29 17.00 6.33
N ALA A 45 -12.24 17.81 6.80
CA ALA A 45 -13.59 17.36 7.09
C ALA A 45 -14.34 16.87 5.84
N ASP A 46 -14.07 17.50 4.69
CA ASP A 46 -14.66 17.17 3.39
C ASP A 46 -13.77 16.26 2.53
N ALA A 47 -12.77 15.62 3.13
CA ALA A 47 -11.85 14.76 2.40
C ALA A 47 -12.61 13.63 1.69
N PRO A 48 -12.32 13.37 0.40
CA PRO A 48 -13.00 12.32 -0.34
C PRO A 48 -12.68 10.95 0.26
N GLU A 49 -13.68 10.07 0.29
CA GLU A 49 -13.50 8.70 0.77
C GLU A 49 -12.83 7.82 -0.29
N PRO A 50 -11.91 6.92 0.10
CA PRO A 50 -11.38 5.90 -0.78
C PRO A 50 -12.50 5.02 -1.36
N LYS A 51 -12.34 4.61 -2.62
CA LYS A 51 -13.35 3.83 -3.34
C LYS A 51 -12.74 2.63 -4.06
N THR A 52 -13.61 1.70 -4.45
CA THR A 52 -13.26 0.54 -5.27
C THR A 52 -13.79 0.68 -6.69
N LEU A 53 -13.08 0.09 -7.65
CA LEU A 53 -13.60 -0.11 -9.00
C LEU A 53 -14.64 -1.24 -9.05
N PRO A 54 -15.61 -1.18 -9.98
CA PRO A 54 -16.56 -2.26 -10.18
C PRO A 54 -15.87 -3.53 -10.68
N ALA A 55 -16.39 -4.68 -10.25
CA ALA A 55 -15.87 -5.97 -10.71
C ALA A 55 -15.99 -6.11 -12.23
N GLY A 56 -14.89 -6.50 -12.88
CA GLY A 56 -14.80 -6.64 -14.33
C GLY A 56 -14.27 -5.41 -15.07
N ALA A 57 -14.02 -4.29 -14.37
CA ALA A 57 -13.38 -3.12 -14.98
C ALA A 57 -11.98 -3.46 -15.52
N GLU A 58 -11.72 -3.10 -16.78
CA GLU A 58 -10.39 -3.09 -17.38
C GLU A 58 -9.73 -1.74 -17.05
N VAL A 59 -8.57 -1.78 -16.38
CA VAL A 59 -7.89 -0.57 -15.91
C VAL A 59 -6.38 -0.72 -16.08
N ARG A 60 -5.72 0.40 -16.40
CA ARG A 60 -4.27 0.52 -16.37
C ARG A 60 -3.81 0.69 -14.94
N VAL A 61 -2.82 -0.11 -14.54
CA VAL A 61 -2.23 -0.07 -13.21
C VAL A 61 -0.74 0.14 -13.30
N LYS A 62 -0.18 0.68 -12.23
CA LYS A 62 1.25 0.83 -12.03
C LYS A 62 1.69 0.11 -10.77
N ILE A 63 2.82 -0.58 -10.82
CA ILE A 63 3.44 -1.17 -9.62
C ILE A 63 4.13 -0.05 -8.84
N ILE A 64 3.77 0.14 -7.57
CA ILE A 64 4.37 1.19 -6.72
C ILE A 64 5.40 0.64 -5.72
N SER A 65 5.22 -0.60 -5.30
CA SER A 65 6.12 -1.28 -4.38
C SER A 65 5.88 -2.79 -4.48
N VAL A 66 6.79 -3.57 -3.90
CA VAL A 66 6.60 -5.01 -3.71
C VAL A 66 6.79 -5.34 -2.24
N ARG A 67 5.78 -5.99 -1.65
CA ARG A 67 5.92 -6.59 -0.33
C ARG A 67 6.45 -8.01 -0.50
N SER A 68 7.36 -8.45 0.35
CA SER A 68 7.91 -9.79 0.30
C SER A 68 7.95 -10.43 1.69
N GLY A 69 8.08 -11.74 1.73
CA GLY A 69 8.24 -12.49 2.97
C GLY A 69 8.46 -13.97 2.71
N VAL A 70 8.52 -14.74 3.80
CA VAL A 70 8.69 -16.19 3.76
C VAL A 70 7.46 -16.83 4.39
N SER A 71 6.98 -17.94 3.83
CA SER A 71 5.83 -18.64 4.37
C SER A 71 6.23 -19.57 5.51
N ASP A 72 5.56 -19.44 6.66
CA ASP A 72 5.78 -20.32 7.82
C ASP A 72 5.44 -21.79 7.55
N LYS A 73 4.69 -22.10 6.48
CA LYS A 73 4.19 -23.45 6.19
C LYS A 73 5.16 -24.31 5.40
N ASN A 74 5.87 -23.70 4.46
CA ASN A 74 6.74 -24.42 3.53
C ASN A 74 8.08 -23.71 3.30
N ASP A 75 8.37 -22.66 4.08
CA ASP A 75 9.59 -21.85 3.98
C ASP A 75 9.79 -21.21 2.59
N CYS A 76 8.75 -21.15 1.77
CA CYS A 76 8.83 -20.58 0.43
C CYS A 76 8.71 -19.06 0.49
N LYS A 77 9.57 -18.36 -0.26
CA LYS A 77 9.48 -16.91 -0.40
C LYS A 77 8.27 -16.53 -1.23
N TRP A 78 7.65 -15.41 -0.92
CA TRP A 78 6.53 -14.86 -1.65
C TRP A 78 6.72 -13.36 -1.91
N TYR A 79 6.02 -12.89 -2.94
CA TYR A 79 6.00 -11.50 -3.37
C TYR A 79 4.56 -11.05 -3.57
N MET A 80 4.30 -9.79 -3.26
CA MET A 80 3.03 -9.13 -3.42
C MET A 80 3.27 -7.74 -4.01
N PRO A 81 3.33 -7.62 -5.35
CA PRO A 81 3.31 -6.32 -6.01
C PRO A 81 2.06 -5.55 -5.60
N VAL A 82 2.26 -4.30 -5.19
CA VAL A 82 1.23 -3.33 -4.85
C VAL A 82 0.98 -2.47 -6.08
N LEU A 83 -0.29 -2.37 -6.44
CA LEU A 83 -0.79 -1.76 -7.66
C LEU A 83 -1.62 -0.55 -7.32
N GLU A 84 -1.37 0.55 -8.03
CA GLU A 84 -2.21 1.75 -8.01
C GLU A 84 -2.86 1.97 -9.38
N VAL A 85 -3.96 2.73 -9.39
CA VAL A 85 -4.54 3.27 -10.62
C VAL A 85 -4.00 4.70 -10.76
N PRO A 86 -3.03 4.96 -11.66
CA PRO A 86 -2.34 6.26 -11.72
C PRO A 86 -3.27 7.43 -12.05
N ASP A 87 -4.42 7.15 -12.67
CA ASP A 87 -5.39 8.15 -13.11
C ASP A 87 -6.43 8.51 -12.04
N ASP A 88 -6.50 7.76 -10.93
CA ASP A 88 -7.48 7.99 -9.86
C ASP A 88 -6.91 7.64 -8.48
N PRO A 89 -6.37 8.62 -7.73
CA PRO A 89 -5.72 8.40 -6.45
C PRO A 89 -6.70 7.96 -5.34
N MET A 90 -8.01 8.07 -5.57
CA MET A 90 -9.01 7.62 -4.61
C MET A 90 -9.31 6.13 -4.74
N ILE A 91 -8.84 5.46 -5.80
CA ILE A 91 -8.91 4.00 -5.88
C ILE A 91 -7.91 3.42 -4.89
N MET A 92 -8.42 2.64 -3.94
CA MET A 92 -7.57 1.95 -2.98
C MET A 92 -6.55 1.07 -3.71
N GLU A 93 -5.31 1.10 -3.25
CA GLU A 93 -4.27 0.18 -3.72
C GLU A 93 -4.73 -1.28 -3.54
N PHE A 94 -4.30 -2.13 -4.45
CA PHE A 94 -4.54 -3.56 -4.35
C PHE A 94 -3.30 -4.33 -4.73
N ASN A 95 -3.28 -5.62 -4.41
CA ASN A 95 -2.09 -6.44 -4.60
C ASN A 95 -2.41 -7.77 -5.25
N LYS A 96 -1.35 -8.45 -5.67
CA LYS A 96 -1.42 -9.82 -6.20
C LYS A 96 -0.36 -10.68 -5.54
N PHE A 97 -0.80 -11.69 -4.81
CA PHE A 97 0.11 -12.69 -4.25
C PHE A 97 0.74 -13.55 -5.35
N MET A 98 2.06 -13.73 -5.25
CA MET A 98 2.92 -14.50 -6.14
C MET A 98 3.91 -15.32 -5.30
N TRP A 99 4.07 -16.60 -5.62
CA TRP A 99 5.14 -17.41 -5.03
C TRP A 99 6.46 -17.16 -5.76
N GLU A 100 7.58 -17.24 -5.02
CA GLU A 100 8.88 -17.52 -5.63
C GLU A 100 8.80 -18.84 -6.40
N LEU A 101 9.52 -18.92 -7.53
CA LEU A 101 9.51 -20.11 -8.39
C LEU A 101 10.48 -21.17 -7.87
N ASP A 102 10.25 -21.61 -6.63
CA ASP A 102 11.03 -22.64 -5.95
C ASP A 102 10.36 -24.02 -6.07
N ARG A 103 10.98 -24.93 -6.83
CA ARG A 103 10.47 -26.29 -7.07
C ARG A 103 10.52 -27.19 -5.84
N GLU A 104 11.43 -26.93 -4.91
CA GLU A 104 11.65 -27.80 -3.76
C GLU A 104 10.66 -27.48 -2.64
N LYS A 105 10.26 -26.22 -2.54
CA LYS A 105 9.35 -25.73 -1.48
C LYS A 105 7.88 -25.72 -1.88
N LEU A 106 7.57 -25.82 -3.18
CA LEU A 106 6.20 -25.86 -3.69
C LEU A 106 5.80 -27.27 -4.12
N THR A 107 4.54 -27.64 -3.86
CA THR A 107 3.98 -28.86 -4.46
C THR A 107 3.94 -28.73 -6.00
N PRO A 108 3.95 -29.84 -6.76
CA PRO A 108 3.91 -29.77 -8.23
C PRO A 108 2.75 -28.94 -8.78
N LYS A 109 1.57 -29.01 -8.14
CA LYS A 109 0.39 -28.21 -8.50
C LYS A 109 0.58 -26.72 -8.20
N GLN A 110 1.14 -26.38 -7.05
CA GLN A 110 1.43 -24.98 -6.69
C GLN A 110 2.48 -24.38 -7.62
N TYR A 111 3.56 -25.12 -7.89
CA TYR A 111 4.62 -24.68 -8.79
C TYR A 111 4.12 -24.44 -10.21
N ALA A 112 3.34 -25.38 -10.77
CA ALA A 112 2.74 -25.21 -12.10
C ALA A 112 1.80 -23.99 -12.18
N ARG A 113 1.03 -23.72 -11.12
CA ARG A 113 0.19 -22.53 -11.03
C ARG A 113 1.02 -21.25 -10.92
N ALA A 114 2.05 -21.25 -10.07
CA ALA A 114 2.95 -20.11 -9.90
C ALA A 114 3.66 -19.75 -11.20
N LEU A 115 4.13 -20.75 -11.97
CA LEU A 115 4.67 -20.54 -13.30
C LEU A 115 3.69 -19.84 -14.25
N ASN A 116 2.44 -20.31 -14.29
CA ASN A 116 1.43 -19.72 -15.17
C ASN A 116 1.06 -18.29 -14.74
N ASP A 117 0.94 -18.05 -13.43
CA ASP A 117 0.68 -16.72 -12.88
C ASP A 117 1.85 -15.77 -13.18
N PHE A 118 3.10 -16.22 -13.00
CA PHE A 118 4.30 -15.44 -13.32
C PHE A 118 4.41 -15.13 -14.81
N GLN A 119 4.15 -16.09 -15.69
CA GLN A 119 4.16 -15.86 -17.13
C GLN A 119 3.16 -14.76 -17.54
N LYS A 120 1.93 -14.82 -17.01
CA LYS A 120 0.91 -13.79 -17.26
C LYS A 120 1.33 -12.43 -16.70
N PHE A 121 1.91 -12.40 -15.50
CA PHE A 121 2.43 -11.19 -14.87
C PHE A 121 3.54 -10.57 -15.71
N ALA A 122 4.56 -11.36 -16.07
CA ALA A 122 5.65 -10.91 -16.91
C ALA A 122 5.20 -10.40 -18.27
N THR A 123 4.20 -11.04 -18.88
CA THR A 123 3.63 -10.59 -20.15
C THR A 123 2.89 -9.27 -19.98
N CYS A 124 2.09 -9.11 -18.92
CA CYS A 124 1.30 -7.92 -18.62
C CYS A 124 2.15 -6.68 -18.37
N PHE A 125 3.27 -6.84 -17.65
CA PHE A 125 4.16 -5.75 -17.25
C PHE A 125 5.44 -5.65 -18.10
N GLY A 126 5.56 -6.45 -19.17
CA GLY A 126 6.72 -6.40 -20.07
C GLY A 126 8.05 -6.81 -19.45
N ILE A 127 8.04 -7.75 -18.50
CA ILE A 127 9.25 -8.19 -17.78
C ILE A 127 10.06 -9.17 -18.64
N ASP A 128 11.33 -8.84 -18.89
CA ASP A 128 12.31 -9.75 -19.49
C ASP A 128 12.91 -10.69 -18.43
N TYR A 129 12.28 -11.84 -18.22
CA TYR A 129 12.76 -12.88 -17.33
C TYR A 129 13.80 -13.82 -17.97
N SER A 130 14.33 -13.50 -19.15
CA SER A 130 15.51 -14.20 -19.71
C SER A 130 16.80 -13.85 -18.97
N ARG A 131 16.75 -12.83 -18.10
CA ARG A 131 17.84 -12.33 -17.28
C ARG A 131 17.42 -12.27 -15.82
N PRO A 132 18.37 -12.31 -14.88
CA PRO A 132 18.07 -12.01 -13.48
C PRO A 132 17.49 -10.60 -13.34
N PHE A 133 16.47 -10.45 -12.49
CA PHE A 133 15.90 -9.16 -12.09
C PHE A 133 15.54 -9.21 -10.59
N SER A 134 15.44 -8.04 -9.97
CA SER A 134 15.00 -7.83 -8.59
C SER A 134 13.52 -7.48 -8.57
N TRP A 135 12.74 -8.21 -7.77
CA TRP A 135 11.32 -7.89 -7.58
C TRP A 135 11.12 -6.50 -6.98
N GLU A 136 11.98 -6.08 -6.06
CA GLU A 136 11.79 -4.85 -5.28
C GLU A 136 12.36 -3.62 -6.00
N ASP A 137 13.38 -3.79 -6.83
CA ASP A 137 14.06 -2.67 -7.50
C ASP A 137 13.60 -2.48 -8.95
N ASP A 138 13.35 -3.56 -9.70
CA ASP A 138 13.10 -3.48 -11.15
C ASP A 138 11.60 -3.42 -11.50
N LEU A 139 10.71 -3.80 -10.58
CA LEU A 139 9.26 -3.80 -10.83
C LEU A 139 8.56 -2.46 -10.56
N PRO A 140 8.89 -1.69 -9.50
CA PRO A 140 8.25 -0.41 -9.28
C PRO A 140 8.40 0.52 -10.49
N GLY A 141 7.30 1.11 -10.91
CA GLY A 141 7.23 1.95 -12.11
C GLY A 141 6.68 1.25 -13.35
N LEU A 142 6.69 -0.09 -13.41
CA LEU A 142 6.12 -0.80 -14.55
C LEU A 142 4.60 -0.68 -14.57
N GLU A 143 4.06 -0.51 -15.77
CA GLU A 143 2.63 -0.40 -16.03
C GLU A 143 2.09 -1.61 -16.77
N GLY A 144 0.83 -1.94 -16.55
CA GLY A 144 0.14 -3.03 -17.22
C GLY A 144 -1.38 -2.87 -17.17
N THR A 145 -2.10 -3.68 -17.92
CA THR A 145 -3.56 -3.64 -17.96
C THR A 145 -4.14 -4.86 -17.25
N VAL A 146 -5.03 -4.62 -16.28
CA VAL A 146 -5.66 -5.67 -15.49
C VAL A 146 -7.17 -5.56 -15.53
N ILE A 147 -7.85 -6.69 -15.31
CA ILE A 147 -9.27 -6.75 -14.99
C ILE A 147 -9.39 -6.88 -13.48
N VAL A 148 -10.15 -5.96 -12.89
CA VAL A 148 -10.35 -5.88 -11.44
C VAL A 148 -11.42 -6.87 -11.00
N GLY A 149 -11.18 -7.55 -9.89
CA GLY A 149 -12.19 -8.25 -9.10
C GLY A 149 -12.51 -7.47 -7.83
N VAL A 150 -13.61 -7.84 -7.17
CA VAL A 150 -13.96 -7.32 -5.85
C VAL A 150 -14.05 -8.51 -4.89
N SER A 151 -13.37 -8.39 -3.76
CA SER A 151 -13.45 -9.33 -2.64
C SER A 151 -13.99 -8.61 -1.42
N LYS A 152 -14.84 -9.29 -0.65
CA LYS A 152 -15.27 -8.80 0.67
C LYS A 152 -14.37 -9.39 1.74
N SER A 153 -13.83 -8.51 2.58
CA SER A 153 -13.19 -8.85 3.84
C SER A 153 -14.11 -8.41 4.98
N ASP A 154 -14.24 -9.24 6.00
CA ASP A 154 -15.04 -8.91 7.19
C ASP A 154 -14.42 -7.72 7.96
N GLU A 155 -13.10 -7.53 7.88
CA GLU A 155 -12.38 -6.45 8.58
C GLU A 155 -12.34 -5.14 7.78
N TYR A 156 -12.23 -5.22 6.45
CA TYR A 156 -11.91 -4.06 5.61
C TYR A 156 -12.95 -3.76 4.52
N GLY A 157 -14.07 -4.49 4.50
CA GLY A 157 -15.14 -4.29 3.53
C GLY A 157 -14.75 -4.75 2.12
N GLU A 158 -15.27 -4.05 1.12
CA GLU A 158 -14.98 -4.35 -0.30
C GLU A 158 -13.59 -3.86 -0.68
N GLN A 159 -12.80 -4.74 -1.29
CA GLN A 159 -11.45 -4.44 -1.76
C GLN A 159 -11.27 -4.92 -3.19
N ASN A 160 -10.53 -4.14 -3.97
CA ASN A 160 -10.14 -4.56 -5.31
C ASN A 160 -9.06 -5.66 -5.25
N ASN A 161 -9.09 -6.54 -6.24
CA ASN A 161 -8.04 -7.54 -6.48
C ASN A 161 -7.81 -7.72 -7.97
N VAL A 162 -6.70 -8.37 -8.34
CA VAL A 162 -6.43 -8.69 -9.75
C VAL A 162 -7.16 -9.98 -10.12
N LYS A 163 -8.22 -9.87 -10.93
CA LYS A 163 -8.95 -11.03 -11.47
C LYS A 163 -8.26 -11.62 -12.69
N LYS A 164 -7.75 -10.77 -13.59
CA LYS A 164 -7.04 -11.18 -14.80
C LYS A 164 -6.00 -10.14 -15.20
N MET A 165 -4.87 -10.59 -15.72
CA MET A 165 -3.86 -9.74 -16.33
C MET A 165 -3.97 -9.85 -17.85
N LEU A 166 -3.87 -8.74 -18.57
CA LEU A 166 -3.97 -8.69 -20.02
C LEU A 166 -2.59 -8.49 -20.62
N ALA A 167 -2.35 -9.11 -21.77
CA ALA A 167 -1.14 -8.84 -22.54
C ALA A 167 -1.24 -7.41 -23.14
N PRO A 168 -0.12 -6.69 -23.28
CA PRO A 168 -0.09 -5.43 -24.01
C PRO A 168 -0.63 -5.64 -25.42
N LYS A 169 -1.45 -4.69 -25.89
CA LYS A 169 -2.04 -4.70 -27.24
C LYS A 169 -1.04 -4.22 -28.28
#